data_AF-A0A532CWI1-F1
#
_entry.id   AF-A0A532CWI1-F1
#
_cell.length_a   1.000
_cell.length_b   1.000
_cell.length_c   1.000
_cell.angle_alpha   90.00
_cell.angle_beta   90.00
_cell.angle_gamma   90.00
#
_symmetry.space_group_name_H-M   'P 1'
#
loop_
_entity.id
_entity.type
_entity.pdbx_description
1 polymer ?
#
loop_
_entity_poly.entity_id
_entity_poly.type
_entity_poly.pdbx_seq_one_letter_code
_entity_poly.pdbx_strand_id
1 'polypeptide(L)'
;MPSRILALDYGTKRIGVALSDELGWTAQPLETIERRTLVRDLAHIEQLVQEHEVKEVLIGLPLRLNGEEGPAVQAVHEFIAHLGEALSVSIVTWDERMTTRSAEDLLIAADVSRRKRKGVIDRVAAAILLQSYLESHTPAKTHDGQTSAEEIVEEWGESLQDSSAYDASSHPHRGPRDRRTHRIGRVPDDSMG
;
A
#
# COMPACT_ATOMS: atom_id res chain seq x y z
N MET A 1 11.86 -5.82 27.94
CA MET A 1 10.44 -6.10 27.64
C MET A 1 10.30 -6.08 26.14
N PRO A 2 9.43 -6.90 25.54
CA PRO A 2 9.25 -6.88 24.12
C PRO A 2 8.49 -5.58 23.76
N SER A 3 8.82 -4.99 22.61
CA SER A 3 8.63 -3.56 22.37
C SER A 3 7.95 -3.30 21.04
N ARG A 4 6.81 -2.60 21.08
CA ARG A 4 6.05 -2.27 19.88
C ARG A 4 6.85 -1.37 18.93
N ILE A 5 6.80 -1.73 17.65
CA ILE A 5 7.39 -0.99 16.52
C ILE A 5 6.25 -0.37 15.71
N LEU A 6 6.38 0.90 15.35
CA LEU A 6 5.45 1.62 14.46
C LEU A 6 6.10 1.78 13.08
N ALA A 7 5.48 1.24 12.03
CA ALA A 7 5.98 1.38 10.67
C ALA A 7 5.24 2.47 9.88
N LEU A 8 6.00 3.25 9.12
CA LEU A 8 5.53 4.35 8.29
C LEU A 8 5.91 4.14 6.82
N ASP A 9 4.91 3.98 5.96
CA ASP A 9 5.03 4.09 4.50
C ASP A 9 4.83 5.57 4.11
N TYR A 10 5.92 6.30 3.87
CA TYR A 10 5.90 7.75 3.66
C TYR A 10 5.62 8.12 2.19
N GLY A 11 4.33 8.23 1.86
CA GLY A 11 3.86 8.71 0.57
C GLY A 11 3.79 10.25 0.43
N THR A 12 3.65 10.72 -0.80
CA THR A 12 3.50 12.16 -1.13
C THR A 12 2.18 12.78 -0.68
N LYS A 13 1.14 11.97 -0.44
CA LYS A 13 -0.22 12.42 -0.07
C LYS A 13 -0.76 11.79 1.21
N ARG A 14 -0.21 10.64 1.60
CA ARG A 14 -0.67 9.81 2.71
C ARG A 14 0.55 9.17 3.36
N ILE A 15 0.44 8.85 4.64
CA ILE A 15 1.39 7.99 5.34
C ILE A 15 0.63 6.73 5.76
N GLY A 16 1.01 5.58 5.24
CA GLY A 16 0.47 4.30 5.73
C GLY A 16 1.08 4.01 7.10
N VAL A 17 0.27 3.57 8.07
CA VAL A 17 0.74 3.29 9.43
C VAL A 17 0.40 1.85 9.80
N ALA A 18 1.38 1.13 10.34
CA ALA A 18 1.19 -0.19 10.94
C ALA A 18 1.89 -0.30 12.29
N LEU A 19 1.42 -1.20 13.14
CA LEU A 19 1.93 -1.43 14.48
C LEU A 19 2.23 -2.91 14.67
N SER A 20 3.32 -3.25 15.35
CA SER A 20 3.58 -4.64 15.74
C SER A 20 2.71 -5.04 16.93
N ASP A 21 2.49 -6.35 17.09
CA ASP A 21 2.14 -6.89 18.39
C ASP A 21 3.25 -6.64 19.44
N GLU A 22 2.94 -6.93 20.70
CA GLU A 22 3.87 -6.73 21.81
C GLU A 22 5.07 -7.68 21.78
N LEU A 23 4.94 -8.84 21.11
CA LEU A 23 5.96 -9.88 21.04
C LEU A 23 6.96 -9.66 19.89
N GLY A 24 6.61 -8.79 18.94
CA GLY A 24 7.36 -8.53 17.72
C GLY A 24 7.19 -9.63 16.66
N TRP A 25 6.04 -10.30 16.61
CA TRP A 25 5.80 -11.42 15.68
C TRP A 25 4.99 -11.02 14.45
N THR A 26 3.90 -10.27 14.67
CA THR A 26 2.95 -9.86 13.63
C THR A 26 2.87 -8.34 13.49
N ALA A 27 2.63 -7.89 12.27
CA ALA A 27 2.35 -6.50 11.91
C ALA A 27 0.87 -6.33 11.54
N GLN A 28 0.24 -5.27 12.05
CA GLN A 28 -1.17 -4.97 11.79
C GLN A 28 -1.31 -3.56 11.20
N PRO A 29 -2.07 -3.36 10.11
CA PRO A 29 -2.44 -2.03 9.64
C PRO A 29 -3.18 -1.27 10.74
N LEU A 30 -2.69 -0.09 11.10
CA LEU A 30 -3.29 0.76 12.13
C LEU A 30 -4.23 1.80 11.50
N GLU A 31 -3.68 2.64 10.62
CA GLU A 31 -4.45 3.66 9.92
C GLU A 31 -3.75 4.19 8.66
N THR A 32 -4.27 5.27 8.08
CA THR A 32 -3.62 6.01 6.99
C THR A 32 -3.78 7.51 7.21
N ILE A 33 -2.68 8.18 7.56
CA ILE A 33 -2.66 9.63 7.81
C ILE A 33 -2.77 10.35 6.46
N GLU A 34 -3.82 11.14 6.25
CA GLU A 34 -3.88 12.09 5.13
C GLU A 34 -2.94 13.26 5.42
N ARG A 35 -1.89 13.42 4.60
CA ARG A 35 -0.88 14.45 4.82
C ARG A 35 -1.44 15.85 4.63
N ARG A 36 -1.12 16.76 5.56
CA ARG A 36 -1.60 18.15 5.54
C ARG A 36 -0.45 19.14 5.58
N THR A 37 0.34 19.11 6.65
CA THR A 37 1.48 19.99 6.89
C THR A 37 2.44 19.23 7.79
N LEU A 38 3.75 19.35 7.55
CA LEU A 38 4.77 18.61 8.28
C LEU A 38 4.55 18.63 9.81
N VAL A 39 4.29 19.79 10.40
CA VAL A 39 4.00 19.93 11.84
C VAL A 39 2.79 19.10 12.31
N ARG A 40 1.72 18.99 11.52
CA ARG A 40 0.55 18.18 11.86
C ARG A 40 0.80 16.69 11.63
N ASP A 41 1.47 16.36 10.53
CA ASP A 41 1.85 14.99 10.19
C ASP A 41 2.74 14.41 11.32
N LEU A 42 3.73 15.18 11.79
CA LEU A 42 4.63 14.82 12.91
C LEU A 42 3.89 14.70 14.25
N ALA A 43 3.07 15.70 14.62
CA ALA A 43 2.35 15.68 15.89
C ALA A 43 1.36 14.49 15.99
N HIS A 44 0.80 14.05 14.87
CA HIS A 44 -0.04 12.85 14.86
C HIS A 44 0.79 11.58 15.09
N ILE A 45 1.94 11.45 14.44
CA ILE A 45 2.86 10.32 14.64
C ILE A 45 3.38 10.30 16.10
N GLU A 46 3.69 11.47 16.67
CA GLU A 46 4.08 11.59 18.08
C GLU A 46 2.96 11.08 19.02
N GLN A 47 1.70 11.43 18.75
CA GLN A 47 0.55 10.90 19.51
C GLN A 47 0.49 9.37 19.42
N LEU A 48 0.60 8.77 18.23
CA LEU A 48 0.56 7.31 18.05
C LEU A 48 1.73 6.61 18.77
N VAL A 49 2.92 7.22 18.76
CA VAL A 49 4.10 6.72 19.49
C VAL A 49 3.85 6.70 21.00
N GLN A 50 3.20 7.73 21.54
CA GLN A 50 2.84 7.81 22.95
C GLN A 50 1.70 6.85 23.31
N GLU A 51 0.63 6.82 22.52
CA GLU A 51 -0.60 6.04 22.74
C GLU A 51 -0.35 4.53 22.71
N HIS A 52 0.54 4.07 21.83
CA HIS A 52 0.90 2.65 21.69
C HIS A 52 2.22 2.27 22.37
N GLU A 53 2.76 3.13 23.23
CA GLU A 53 4.01 2.94 23.97
C GLU A 53 5.20 2.47 23.08
N VAL A 54 5.23 2.94 21.83
CA VAL A 54 6.22 2.54 20.82
C VAL A 54 7.64 2.81 21.31
N LYS A 55 8.60 1.97 20.91
CA LYS A 55 10.03 2.15 21.25
C LYS A 55 10.92 2.36 20.03
N GLU A 56 10.42 2.01 18.85
CA GLU A 56 11.12 2.14 17.58
C GLU A 56 10.12 2.49 16.46
N VAL A 57 10.49 3.44 15.62
CA VAL A 57 9.76 3.79 14.39
C VAL A 57 10.54 3.27 13.19
N LEU A 58 9.89 2.41 12.40
CA LEU A 58 10.40 1.87 11.15
C LEU A 58 9.91 2.73 9.98
N ILE A 59 10.80 3.10 9.07
CA ILE A 59 10.45 3.89 7.87
C ILE A 59 10.96 3.21 6.61
N GLY A 60 10.09 3.07 5.62
CA GLY A 60 10.43 2.50 4.34
C GLY A 60 11.34 3.41 3.51
N LEU A 61 12.33 2.83 2.84
CA LEU A 61 13.15 3.49 1.85
C LEU A 61 12.79 2.96 0.45
N PRO A 62 12.21 3.80 -0.43
CA PRO A 62 11.85 3.44 -1.80
C PRO A 62 13.10 3.45 -2.70
N LEU A 63 14.05 2.56 -2.42
CA LEU A 63 15.27 2.38 -3.20
C LEU A 63 14.93 1.88 -4.61
N ARG A 64 15.70 2.34 -5.62
CA ARG A 64 15.56 1.84 -6.99
C ARG A 64 16.02 0.39 -7.08
N LEU A 65 15.54 -0.36 -8.07
CA LEU A 65 15.88 -1.77 -8.26
C LEU A 65 17.41 -2.04 -8.34
N ASN A 66 18.20 -1.08 -8.85
CA ASN A 66 19.66 -1.13 -8.90
C ASN A 66 20.36 -0.72 -7.57
N GLY A 67 19.59 -0.41 -6.52
CA GLY A 67 20.09 0.05 -5.21
C GLY A 67 20.36 1.56 -5.14
N GLU A 68 20.17 2.31 -6.23
CA GLU A 68 20.40 3.76 -6.22
C GLU A 68 19.27 4.52 -5.52
N GLU A 69 19.66 5.59 -4.82
CA GLU A 69 18.72 6.54 -4.25
C GLU A 69 18.07 7.43 -5.32
N GLY A 70 16.78 7.71 -5.15
CA GLY A 70 16.04 8.67 -5.98
C GLY A 70 15.59 9.90 -5.19
N PRO A 71 14.96 10.90 -5.84
CA PRO A 71 14.38 12.06 -5.14
C PRO A 71 13.36 11.68 -4.05
N ALA A 72 12.72 10.52 -4.16
CA ALA A 72 11.83 9.98 -3.12
C ALA A 72 12.60 9.65 -1.82
N VAL A 73 13.82 9.11 -1.93
CA VAL A 73 14.68 8.77 -0.79
C VAL A 73 15.16 10.03 -0.08
N GLN A 74 15.50 11.08 -0.82
CA GLN A 74 15.82 12.40 -0.25
C GLN A 74 14.65 12.96 0.57
N ALA A 75 13.42 12.88 0.04
CA ALA A 75 12.22 13.32 0.76
C ALA A 75 11.93 12.48 2.02
N VAL A 76 12.31 11.19 2.04
CA VAL A 76 12.25 10.34 3.25
C VAL A 76 13.34 10.75 4.25
N HIS A 77 14.57 11.03 3.82
CA HIS A 77 15.64 11.48 4.72
C HIS A 77 15.33 12.85 5.35
N GLU A 78 14.79 13.80 4.59
CA GLU A 78 14.28 15.06 5.15
C GLU A 78 13.20 14.79 6.20
N PHE A 79 12.25 13.88 5.93
CA PHE A 79 11.19 13.52 6.87
C PHE A 79 11.73 12.84 8.15
N ILE A 80 12.70 11.93 8.01
CA ILE A 80 13.42 11.29 9.14
C ILE A 80 14.09 12.34 10.02
N ALA A 81 14.74 13.35 9.44
CA ALA A 81 15.41 14.39 10.21
C ALA A 81 14.43 15.14 11.13
N HIS A 82 13.28 15.57 10.60
CA HIS A 82 12.25 16.24 11.39
C HIS A 82 11.56 15.30 12.40
N LEU A 83 11.40 14.00 12.08
CA LEU A 83 10.92 13.01 13.04
C LEU A 83 11.92 12.81 14.19
N GLY A 84 13.22 12.80 13.92
CA GLY A 84 14.27 12.69 14.94
C GLY A 84 14.36 13.89 15.87
N GLU A 85 13.86 15.06 15.46
CA GLU A 85 13.69 16.24 16.31
C GLU A 85 12.40 16.17 17.15
N ALA A 86 11.35 15.52 16.64
CA ALA A 86 10.03 15.43 17.28
C ALA A 86 9.87 14.23 18.22
N LEU A 87 10.56 13.11 17.95
CA LEU A 87 10.38 11.84 18.64
C LEU A 87 11.53 11.51 19.60
N SER A 88 11.20 10.83 20.70
CA SER A 88 12.15 10.34 21.72
C SER A 88 12.52 8.85 21.57
N VAL A 89 12.15 8.23 20.45
CA VAL A 89 12.31 6.78 20.17
C VAL A 89 13.33 6.55 19.04
N SER A 90 13.85 5.31 18.90
CA SER A 90 14.74 5.00 17.78
C SER A 90 13.98 5.15 16.45
N ILE A 91 14.68 5.60 15.41
CA ILE A 91 14.18 5.58 14.04
C ILE A 91 15.12 4.69 13.23
N VAL A 92 14.55 3.68 12.57
CA VAL A 92 15.27 2.72 11.73
C VAL A 92 14.68 2.73 10.31
N THR A 93 15.51 2.45 9.32
CA THR A 93 15.10 2.46 7.91
C THR A 93 15.23 1.08 7.27
N TRP A 94 14.27 0.70 6.43
CA TRP A 94 14.26 -0.61 5.78
C TRP A 94 14.00 -0.52 4.28
N ASP A 95 14.56 -1.48 3.54
CA ASP A 95 14.55 -1.54 2.09
C ASP A 95 13.26 -2.17 1.56
N GLU A 96 12.44 -1.38 0.86
CA GLU A 96 11.14 -1.81 0.33
C GLU A 96 11.21 -2.78 -0.88
N ARG A 97 12.39 -2.96 -1.49
CA ARG A 97 12.52 -3.51 -2.86
C ARG A 97 11.98 -4.93 -3.04
N MET A 98 11.97 -5.76 -2.00
CA MET A 98 11.56 -7.16 -2.11
C MET A 98 10.07 -7.39 -1.85
N THR A 99 9.45 -6.57 -1.00
CA THR A 99 8.13 -6.90 -0.43
C THR A 99 6.97 -6.56 -1.36
N THR A 100 7.01 -5.37 -1.99
CA THR A 100 5.94 -4.89 -2.90
C THR A 100 5.77 -5.79 -4.13
N ARG A 101 6.85 -6.43 -4.60
CA ARG A 101 6.80 -7.28 -5.79
C ARG A 101 6.11 -8.61 -5.51
N SER A 102 6.52 -9.33 -4.46
CA SER A 102 5.87 -10.58 -4.07
C SER A 102 4.37 -10.36 -3.78
N ALA A 103 4.03 -9.25 -3.12
CA ALA A 103 2.64 -8.87 -2.90
C ALA A 103 1.83 -8.65 -4.20
N GLU A 104 2.41 -8.02 -5.24
CA GLU A 104 1.70 -7.91 -6.53
C GLU A 104 1.59 -9.27 -7.25
N ASP A 105 2.63 -10.12 -7.18
CA ASP A 105 2.65 -11.44 -7.83
C ASP A 105 1.61 -12.40 -7.20
N LEU A 106 1.43 -12.40 -5.86
CA LEU A 106 0.35 -13.15 -5.16
C LEU A 106 -1.04 -12.68 -5.59
N LEU A 107 -1.27 -11.37 -5.59
CA LEU A 107 -2.55 -10.80 -6.02
C LEU A 107 -2.83 -11.02 -7.53
N ILE A 108 -1.80 -11.26 -8.34
CA ILE A 108 -1.95 -11.72 -9.73
C ILE A 108 -2.40 -13.19 -9.75
N ALA A 109 -1.79 -14.06 -8.94
CA ALA A 109 -2.17 -15.47 -8.84
C ALA A 109 -3.63 -15.65 -8.36
N ALA A 110 -4.10 -14.78 -7.47
CA ALA A 110 -5.49 -14.71 -7.01
C ALA A 110 -6.48 -14.01 -7.97
N ASP A 111 -6.11 -13.78 -9.25
CA ASP A 111 -6.90 -13.11 -10.30
C ASP A 111 -7.47 -11.71 -9.90
N VAL A 112 -6.82 -11.02 -8.97
CA VAL A 112 -7.27 -9.70 -8.54
C VAL A 112 -6.91 -8.68 -9.62
N SER A 113 -7.91 -7.96 -10.14
CA SER A 113 -7.71 -6.94 -11.18
C SER A 113 -6.70 -5.87 -10.76
N ARG A 114 -5.85 -5.40 -11.69
CA ARG A 114 -4.76 -4.43 -11.43
C ARG A 114 -5.17 -3.20 -10.60
N ARG A 115 -6.38 -2.68 -10.80
CA ARG A 115 -6.93 -1.56 -10.01
C ARG A 115 -7.21 -1.95 -8.56
N LYS A 116 -7.82 -3.13 -8.33
CA LYS A 116 -8.03 -3.68 -6.97
C LYS A 116 -6.68 -3.96 -6.31
N ARG A 117 -5.71 -4.59 -7.01
CA ARG A 117 -4.37 -4.89 -6.45
C ARG A 117 -3.68 -3.66 -5.90
N LYS A 118 -3.57 -2.59 -6.69
CA LYS A 118 -3.00 -1.33 -6.22
C LYS A 118 -3.73 -0.79 -4.99
N GLY A 119 -5.06 -0.91 -4.94
CA GLY A 119 -5.86 -0.54 -3.76
C GLY A 119 -5.68 -1.44 -2.53
N VAL A 120 -5.25 -2.69 -2.69
CA VAL A 120 -4.80 -3.55 -1.57
C VAL A 120 -3.43 -3.08 -1.11
N ILE A 121 -2.43 -3.11 -2.01
CA ILE A 121 -1.04 -2.78 -1.71
C ILE A 121 -0.93 -1.39 -1.05
N ASP A 122 -1.56 -0.36 -1.62
CA ASP A 122 -1.59 1.01 -1.06
C ASP A 122 -2.23 1.10 0.36
N ARG A 123 -2.93 0.06 0.84
CA ARG A 123 -3.55 0.01 2.20
C ARG A 123 -2.75 -0.84 3.19
N VAL A 124 -2.04 -1.88 2.72
CA VAL A 124 -1.27 -2.79 3.58
C VAL A 124 0.25 -2.59 3.51
N ALA A 125 0.74 -1.67 2.67
CA ALA A 125 2.17 -1.42 2.46
C ALA A 125 2.98 -1.26 3.77
N ALA A 126 2.50 -0.47 4.72
CA ALA A 126 3.16 -0.28 6.01
C ALA A 126 3.21 -1.56 6.87
N ALA A 127 2.18 -2.42 6.79
CA ALA A 127 2.16 -3.70 7.52
C ALA A 127 3.07 -4.73 6.86
N ILE A 128 3.09 -4.78 5.52
CA ILE A 128 4.03 -5.59 4.74
C ILE A 128 5.49 -5.19 5.01
N LEU A 129 5.77 -3.88 5.04
CA LEU A 129 7.07 -3.31 5.40
C LEU A 129 7.51 -3.79 6.79
N LEU A 130 6.62 -3.67 7.78
CA LEU A 130 6.89 -4.08 9.15
C LEU A 130 7.07 -5.58 9.29
N GLN A 131 6.21 -6.39 8.66
CA GLN A 131 6.28 -7.85 8.74
C GLN A 131 7.62 -8.35 8.20
N SER A 132 8.08 -7.83 7.06
CA SER A 132 9.39 -8.15 6.50
C SER A 132 10.56 -7.76 7.42
N TYR A 133 10.45 -6.63 8.13
CA TYR A 133 11.44 -6.23 9.14
C TYR A 133 11.44 -7.20 10.32
N LEU A 134 10.28 -7.56 10.88
CA LEU A 134 10.14 -8.51 12.00
C LEU A 134 10.68 -9.91 11.64
N GLU A 135 10.34 -10.41 10.45
CA GLU A 135 10.84 -11.69 9.90
C GLU A 135 12.37 -11.70 9.81
N SER A 136 12.99 -10.63 9.32
CA SER A 136 14.45 -10.54 9.18
C SER A 136 15.22 -10.47 10.51
N HIS A 137 14.55 -10.04 11.59
CA HIS A 137 15.13 -9.95 12.93
C HIS A 137 14.75 -11.15 13.83
N THR A 138 13.85 -12.01 13.38
CA THR A 138 13.45 -13.23 14.11
C THR A 138 14.37 -14.39 13.73
N PRO A 139 15.15 -14.97 14.66
CA PRO A 139 16.05 -16.08 14.35
C PRO A 139 15.23 -17.32 13.94
N ALA A 140 15.57 -17.91 12.79
CA ALA A 140 14.80 -18.98 12.17
C ALA A 140 14.65 -20.23 13.08
N LYS A 141 13.47 -20.38 13.70
CA LYS A 141 12.92 -21.66 14.17
C LYS A 141 11.45 -21.56 14.60
N THR A 142 10.61 -22.36 13.95
CA THR A 142 9.43 -23.06 14.51
C THR A 142 8.54 -22.30 15.49
N HIS A 143 7.35 -21.85 15.06
CA HIS A 143 6.08 -22.51 15.39
C HIS A 143 4.84 -21.81 14.82
N ASP A 144 3.75 -22.57 14.82
CA ASP A 144 2.42 -22.28 14.29
C ASP A 144 1.84 -20.93 14.76
N GLY A 145 1.34 -20.11 13.81
CA GLY A 145 0.59 -18.87 14.11
C GLY A 145 1.28 -17.55 13.75
N GLN A 146 2.43 -17.56 13.07
CA GLN A 146 2.99 -16.35 12.46
C GLN A 146 2.25 -16.01 11.16
N THR A 147 1.85 -14.74 10.99
CA THR A 147 1.31 -14.23 9.72
C THR A 147 2.46 -13.64 8.92
N SER A 148 2.79 -14.26 7.79
CA SER A 148 3.77 -13.76 6.83
C SER A 148 3.27 -12.53 6.06
N ALA A 149 4.19 -11.79 5.44
CA ALA A 149 3.82 -10.73 4.51
C ALA A 149 2.95 -11.21 3.33
N GLU A 150 3.01 -12.51 2.99
CA GLU A 150 2.20 -13.15 1.94
C GLU A 150 0.76 -13.37 2.42
N GLU A 151 0.57 -13.91 3.63
CA GLU A 151 -0.76 -14.13 4.23
C GLU A 151 -1.51 -12.81 4.49
N ILE A 152 -0.82 -11.73 4.89
CA ILE A 152 -1.40 -10.38 4.98
C ILE A 152 -1.98 -9.93 3.63
N VAL A 153 -1.32 -10.28 2.53
CA VAL A 153 -1.76 -9.91 1.17
C VAL A 153 -2.96 -10.75 0.73
N GLU A 154 -2.96 -12.04 1.05
CA GLU A 154 -4.04 -12.97 0.71
C GLU A 154 -5.33 -12.65 1.47
N GLU A 155 -5.29 -12.53 2.80
CA GLU A 155 -6.45 -12.17 3.65
C GLU A 155 -7.17 -10.91 3.15
N TRP A 156 -6.40 -9.87 2.83
CA TRP A 156 -6.92 -8.59 2.34
C TRP A 156 -7.31 -8.62 0.86
N GLY A 157 -6.78 -9.58 0.10
CA GLY A 157 -7.17 -9.91 -1.27
C GLY A 157 -8.54 -10.58 -1.32
N GLU A 158 -8.74 -11.63 -0.53
CA GLU A 158 -10.00 -12.40 -0.43
C GLU A 158 -11.16 -11.53 0.04
N SER A 159 -10.94 -10.68 1.06
CA SER A 159 -11.93 -9.70 1.53
C SER A 159 -12.46 -8.79 0.40
N LEU A 160 -11.63 -8.44 -0.59
CA LEU A 160 -12.05 -7.67 -1.76
C LEU A 160 -12.71 -8.51 -2.87
N GLN A 161 -12.64 -9.84 -2.82
CA GLN A 161 -13.37 -10.72 -3.75
C GLN A 161 -14.82 -10.90 -3.28
N ASP A 162 -15.02 -11.18 -1.98
CA ASP A 162 -16.35 -11.34 -1.37
C ASP A 162 -17.13 -10.01 -1.31
N SER A 163 -16.43 -8.86 -1.30
CA SER A 163 -17.03 -7.54 -1.46
C SER A 163 -17.59 -7.30 -2.88
N SER A 164 -18.72 -7.95 -3.19
CA SER A 164 -19.59 -7.63 -4.34
C SER A 164 -20.20 -6.22 -4.25
N ALA A 165 -20.19 -5.63 -3.06
CA ALA A 165 -20.64 -4.27 -2.77
C ALA A 165 -19.60 -3.18 -3.11
N TYR A 166 -19.24 -3.07 -4.40
CA TYR A 166 -18.74 -1.80 -4.95
C TYR A 166 -19.66 -1.36 -6.09
N ASP A 167 -20.69 -0.59 -5.72
CA ASP A 167 -21.67 -0.07 -6.66
C ASP A 167 -20.98 0.83 -7.70
N ALA A 168 -21.06 0.42 -8.96
CA ALA A 168 -20.54 1.16 -10.10
C ALA A 168 -21.51 2.24 -10.62
N SER A 169 -22.65 2.47 -9.96
CA SER A 169 -23.71 3.42 -10.37
C SER A 169 -23.39 4.91 -10.11
N SER A 170 -22.13 5.32 -10.24
CA SER A 170 -21.72 6.73 -10.12
C SER A 170 -20.64 7.15 -11.13
N HIS A 171 -20.72 6.69 -12.37
CA HIS A 171 -20.02 7.28 -13.53
C HIS A 171 -20.99 7.38 -14.73
N PRO A 172 -21.18 8.57 -15.33
CA PRO A 172 -22.06 8.71 -16.50
C PRO A 172 -21.49 7.96 -17.70
N HIS A 173 -22.31 7.07 -18.23
CA HIS A 173 -22.02 6.14 -19.31
C HIS A 173 -21.59 6.87 -20.60
N ARG A 174 -20.29 6.82 -20.95
CA ARG A 174 -19.87 7.07 -22.35
C ARG A 174 -20.24 5.84 -23.18
N GLY A 175 -21.38 5.90 -23.84
CA GLY A 175 -21.87 4.83 -24.70
C GLY A 175 -20.97 4.55 -25.92
N PRO A 176 -21.12 3.38 -26.57
CA PRO A 176 -20.27 2.99 -27.69
C PRO A 176 -20.47 3.90 -28.91
N ARG A 177 -19.39 4.20 -29.64
CA ARG A 177 -19.47 4.85 -30.96
C ARG A 177 -19.98 3.84 -31.99
N ASP A 178 -21.28 3.91 -32.29
CA ASP A 178 -21.88 3.11 -33.37
C ASP A 178 -21.27 3.49 -34.74
N ARG A 179 -20.58 2.54 -35.38
CA ARG A 179 -20.15 2.63 -36.78
C ARG A 179 -21.09 1.78 -37.64
N ARG A 180 -22.31 2.25 -37.83
CA ARG A 180 -23.27 1.59 -38.73
C ARG A 180 -22.99 1.93 -40.19
N THR A 181 -22.73 0.88 -40.96
CA THR A 181 -22.57 0.88 -42.41
C THR A 181 -23.85 1.36 -43.10
N HIS A 182 -23.75 2.32 -44.01
CA HIS A 182 -24.84 2.63 -44.93
C HIS A 182 -24.74 1.75 -46.18
N ARG A 183 -25.70 0.84 -46.33
CA ARG A 183 -25.96 0.06 -47.54
C ARG A 183 -27.37 0.39 -48.00
N ILE A 184 -27.51 1.18 -49.05
CA ILE A 184 -28.81 1.50 -49.67
C ILE A 184 -28.87 0.77 -51.03
N GLY A 185 -30.02 0.19 -51.37
CA GLY A 185 -30.20 -0.64 -52.57
C GLY A 185 -30.80 0.09 -53.78
N ARG A 186 -30.64 -0.54 -54.95
CA ARG A 186 -31.41 -0.39 -56.23
C ARG A 186 -32.94 -0.61 -56.02
N VAL A 187 -33.93 -0.35 -56.90
CA VAL A 187 -34.13 0.11 -58.33
C VAL A 187 -35.49 0.91 -58.37
N PRO A 188 -36.15 1.40 -59.48
CA PRO A 188 -35.96 1.29 -60.96
C PRO A 188 -34.98 2.34 -61.54
N ASP A 189 -34.83 2.68 -62.84
CA ASP A 189 -35.49 2.41 -64.17
C ASP A 189 -36.55 3.40 -64.72
N ASP A 190 -36.59 3.49 -66.06
CA ASP A 190 -37.48 4.20 -67.01
C ASP A 190 -37.31 5.71 -67.34
N SER A 191 -36.62 5.95 -68.48
CA SER A 191 -37.18 6.49 -69.75
C SER A 191 -37.52 7.99 -69.98
N MET A 192 -37.02 8.45 -71.15
CA MET A 192 -37.39 9.62 -71.99
C MET A 192 -37.00 11.04 -71.55
N GLY A 193 -36.38 11.78 -72.49
CA GLY A 193 -35.96 13.18 -72.38
C GLY A 193 -34.88 13.51 -73.41
#